data_AF-A0A960BVD6-F1
#
_entry.id   AF-A0A960BVD6-F1
#
_cell.length_a   1.000
_cell.length_b   1.000
_cell.length_c   1.000
_cell.angle_alpha   90.00
_cell.angle_beta   90.00
_cell.angle_gamma   90.00
#
_symmetry.space_group_name_H-M   'P 1'
#
loop_
_entity.id
_entity.type
_entity.pdbx_description
1 polymer ?
#
loop_
_entity_poly.entity_id
_entity_poly.type
_entity_poly.pdbx_seq_one_letter_code
_entity_poly.pdbx_strand_id
1 'polypeptide(L)'
;MHVVHDPATPDGLIRLLGVDDVALPEPLTPGPGEILVQADGPDRWSAIAAVPQDWTALGAEMVRRVPSGSVGFASPPTPRDLRAFVCGWRLGGYRFPASDSGKRLLIPPGVDVSEVLSRVDATLAARDLVNTPSNTKN
;
A
#
# COMPACT_ATOMS: atom_id res chain seq x y z
N MET A 1 -7.44 -20.36 -13.62
CA MET A 1 -7.40 -19.33 -12.55
C MET A 1 -7.37 -17.99 -13.27
N HIS A 2 -8.54 -17.35 -13.45
CA HIS A 2 -8.63 -16.11 -14.21
C HIS A 2 -8.18 -14.95 -13.31
N VAL A 3 -7.06 -14.32 -13.68
CA VAL A 3 -6.75 -12.97 -13.20
C VAL A 3 -7.81 -12.09 -13.81
N VAL A 4 -8.75 -11.61 -12.98
CA VAL A 4 -9.80 -10.69 -13.44
C VAL A 4 -9.11 -9.36 -13.67
N HIS A 5 -8.77 -9.08 -14.93
CA HIS A 5 -8.49 -7.72 -15.37
C HIS A 5 -9.79 -6.94 -15.19
N ASP A 6 -9.79 -5.92 -14.33
CA ASP A 6 -10.88 -4.95 -14.29
C ASP A 6 -10.82 -4.12 -15.58
N PRO A 7 -11.78 -4.28 -16.52
CA PRO A 7 -11.77 -3.54 -17.79
C PRO A 7 -11.96 -2.03 -17.58
N ALA A 8 -12.31 -1.58 -16.38
CA ALA A 8 -12.41 -0.16 -16.03
C ALA A 8 -11.06 0.49 -15.70
N THR A 9 -9.96 -0.27 -15.60
CA THR A 9 -8.62 0.31 -15.38
C THR A 9 -7.94 0.55 -16.74
N PRO A 10 -7.68 1.82 -17.15
CA PRO A 10 -6.97 2.11 -18.39
C PRO A 10 -5.56 1.51 -18.41
N ASP A 11 -5.07 1.20 -19.62
CA ASP A 11 -3.70 0.72 -19.82
C ASP A 11 -2.68 1.71 -19.24
N GLY A 12 -1.67 1.18 -18.52
CA GLY A 12 -0.62 1.98 -17.89
C GLY A 12 -0.99 2.57 -16.52
N LEU A 13 -2.18 2.26 -15.99
CA LEU A 13 -2.60 2.63 -14.64
C LEU A 13 -2.74 1.41 -13.73
N ILE A 14 -2.58 1.65 -12.43
CA ILE A 14 -2.82 0.68 -11.37
C ILE A 14 -3.96 1.20 -10.52
N ARG A 15 -4.95 0.36 -10.25
CA ARG A 15 -6.07 0.65 -9.36
C ARG A 15 -6.01 -0.24 -8.12
N LEU A 16 -6.01 0.38 -6.95
CA LEU A 16 -6.22 -0.27 -5.67
C LEU A 16 -7.64 0.04 -5.19
N LEU A 17 -8.32 -0.93 -4.58
CA LEU A 17 -9.66 -0.79 -4.01
C LEU A 17 -9.55 -0.83 -2.49
N GLY A 18 -10.19 0.12 -1.82
CA GLY A 18 -10.40 0.11 -0.38
C GLY A 18 -11.86 0.01 0.00
N VAL A 19 -12.10 -0.69 1.10
CA VAL A 19 -13.41 -0.83 1.73
C VAL A 19 -13.49 0.20 2.87
N ASP A 20 -14.47 1.12 2.79
CA ASP A 20 -14.86 2.22 3.73
C ASP A 20 -14.00 3.53 3.66
N ASP A 21 -14.46 4.81 3.71
CA ASP A 21 -15.70 5.61 3.46
C ASP A 21 -15.26 7.12 3.36
N VAL A 22 -15.73 7.94 2.39
CA VAL A 22 -15.62 9.45 2.19
C VAL A 22 -15.85 9.84 0.70
N ALA A 23 -16.47 11.00 0.39
CA ALA A 23 -17.01 11.44 -0.93
C ALA A 23 -16.06 12.12 -1.98
N LEU A 24 -16.49 12.12 -3.28
CA LEU A 24 -15.75 12.25 -4.57
C LEU A 24 -15.95 13.50 -5.46
N PRO A 25 -14.96 13.82 -6.34
CA PRO A 25 -15.14 14.44 -7.67
C PRO A 25 -14.67 13.58 -8.90
N GLU A 26 -14.92 14.07 -10.12
CA GLU A 26 -14.76 13.45 -11.48
C GLU A 26 -13.38 12.84 -11.84
N PRO A 27 -13.30 11.94 -12.85
CA PRO A 27 -12.14 11.07 -13.10
C PRO A 27 -10.90 11.85 -13.54
N LEU A 28 -9.82 11.67 -12.78
CA LEU A 28 -8.54 12.32 -12.99
C LEU A 28 -7.49 11.28 -13.47
N THR A 29 -6.73 11.64 -14.49
CA THR A 29 -5.54 10.89 -14.91
C THR A 29 -4.37 11.32 -14.03
N PRO A 30 -3.75 10.43 -13.24
CA PRO A 30 -2.64 10.81 -12.38
C PRO A 30 -1.40 11.16 -13.22
N GLY A 31 -0.71 12.24 -12.84
CA GLY A 31 0.63 12.53 -13.34
C GLY A 31 1.67 11.54 -12.82
N PRO A 32 2.91 11.57 -13.35
CA PRO A 32 4.00 10.73 -12.87
C PRO A 32 4.25 10.92 -11.36
N GLY A 33 4.20 9.83 -10.60
CA GLY A 33 4.38 9.86 -9.13
C GLY A 33 3.18 10.41 -8.35
N GLU A 34 2.11 10.81 -9.03
CA GLU A 34 0.86 11.21 -8.40
C GLU A 34 0.05 9.99 -8.01
N ILE A 35 -0.52 10.03 -6.81
CA ILE A 35 -1.49 9.05 -6.32
C ILE A 35 -2.79 9.82 -6.10
N LEU A 36 -3.81 9.44 -6.86
CA LEU A 36 -5.14 9.99 -6.76
C LEU A 36 -6.00 9.00 -5.97
N VAL A 37 -6.54 9.45 -4.84
CA VAL A 37 -7.51 8.68 -4.06
C VAL A 37 -8.89 9.23 -4.37
N GLN A 38 -9.80 8.34 -4.78
CA GLN A 38 -11.15 8.68 -5.21
C GLN A 38 -12.12 7.71 -4.52
N ALA A 39 -13.30 8.11 -4.06
CA ALA A 39 -14.34 7.13 -3.68
C ALA A 39 -14.85 6.31 -4.89
N ASP A 40 -15.63 5.27 -4.62
CA ASP A 40 -16.21 4.35 -5.60
C ASP A 40 -17.58 3.84 -5.12
N GLY A 41 -18.45 4.77 -4.72
CA GLY A 41 -19.70 4.50 -4.02
C GLY A 41 -19.70 5.06 -2.59
N PRO A 42 -20.76 4.77 -1.80
CA PRO A 42 -20.87 5.24 -0.42
C PRO A 42 -19.73 4.69 0.44
N ASP A 43 -19.51 3.37 0.45
CA ASP A 43 -18.57 2.74 1.39
C ASP A 43 -17.30 2.20 0.72
N ARG A 44 -16.88 2.80 -0.41
CA ARG A 44 -15.73 2.30 -1.17
C ARG A 44 -14.87 3.43 -1.67
N TRP A 45 -13.58 3.16 -1.79
CA TRP A 45 -12.67 4.04 -2.49
C TRP A 45 -11.72 3.25 -3.36
N SER A 46 -11.08 3.95 -4.28
CA SER A 46 -9.99 3.44 -5.07
C SER A 46 -8.84 4.44 -5.11
N ALA A 47 -7.62 3.94 -5.11
CA ALA A 47 -6.45 4.75 -5.40
C ALA A 47 -5.94 4.38 -6.79
N ILE A 48 -5.71 5.38 -7.63
CA ILE A 48 -5.11 5.21 -8.95
C ILE A 48 -3.74 5.87 -8.94
N ALA A 49 -2.77 5.16 -9.47
CA ALA A 49 -1.44 5.67 -9.73
C ALA A 49 -0.98 5.21 -11.12
N ALA A 50 -0.11 5.99 -11.75
CA ALA A 50 0.63 5.53 -12.91
C ALA A 50 1.54 4.35 -12.53
N VAL A 51 1.80 3.43 -13.46
CA VAL A 51 2.76 2.34 -13.24
C VAL A 51 4.13 2.93 -12.87
N PRO A 52 4.67 2.64 -11.67
CA PRO A 52 5.89 3.26 -11.22
C PRO A 52 7.11 2.52 -11.79
N GLN A 53 8.24 3.23 -11.87
CA GLN A 53 9.54 2.59 -12.04
C GLN A 53 10.05 1.99 -10.72
N ASP A 54 9.67 2.60 -9.59
CA ASP A 54 10.01 2.15 -8.25
C ASP A 54 8.74 1.79 -7.45
N TRP A 55 8.47 0.49 -7.40
CA TRP A 55 7.35 -0.08 -6.66
C TRP A 55 7.48 0.05 -5.14
N THR A 56 8.70 0.12 -4.61
CA THR A 56 8.94 0.32 -3.17
C THR A 56 8.54 1.73 -2.78
N ALA A 57 8.94 2.73 -3.57
CA ALA A 57 8.56 4.12 -3.35
C ALA A 57 7.03 4.29 -3.43
N LEU A 58 6.38 3.69 -4.43
CA LEU A 58 4.91 3.73 -4.55
C LEU A 58 4.23 3.13 -3.32
N GLY A 59 4.66 1.94 -2.85
CA GLY A 59 4.08 1.31 -1.67
C GLY A 59 4.18 2.19 -0.41
N ALA A 60 5.33 2.83 -0.22
CA ALA A 60 5.57 3.73 0.90
C ALA A 60 4.68 4.98 0.84
N GLU A 61 4.49 5.58 -0.33
CA GLU A 61 3.58 6.73 -0.47
C GLU A 61 2.11 6.32 -0.35
N MET A 62 1.74 5.16 -0.90
CA MET A 62 0.36 4.69 -0.91
C MET A 62 -0.16 4.51 0.52
N VAL A 63 0.57 3.81 1.38
CA VAL A 63 0.15 3.58 2.78
C VAL A 63 -0.06 4.86 3.58
N ARG A 64 0.62 5.96 3.20
CA ARG A 64 0.47 7.28 3.84
C ARG A 64 -0.78 8.03 3.38
N ARG A 65 -1.23 7.80 2.15
CA ARG A 65 -2.32 8.57 1.52
C ARG A 65 -3.67 7.90 1.63
N VAL A 66 -3.71 6.57 1.63
CA VAL A 66 -4.97 5.84 1.62
C VAL A 66 -5.67 5.91 2.98
N PRO A 67 -7.02 5.91 3.01
CA PRO A 67 -7.82 5.72 4.22
C PRO A 67 -7.45 4.45 5.00
N SER A 68 -7.93 4.36 6.24
CA SER A 68 -7.84 3.10 7.01
C SER A 68 -8.76 2.04 6.39
N GLY A 69 -8.53 0.77 6.73
CA GLY A 69 -9.28 -0.35 6.17
C GLY A 69 -8.41 -1.33 5.38
N SER A 70 -9.08 -2.23 4.66
CA SER A 70 -8.41 -3.22 3.82
C SER A 70 -8.26 -2.69 2.40
N VAL A 71 -7.07 -2.86 1.83
CA VAL A 71 -6.70 -2.36 0.51
C VAL A 71 -6.22 -3.52 -0.34
N GLY A 72 -6.80 -3.69 -1.53
CA GLY A 72 -6.41 -4.72 -2.49
C GLY A 72 -6.12 -4.13 -3.87
N PHE A 73 -5.44 -4.88 -4.73
CA PHE A 73 -5.27 -4.51 -6.13
C PHE A 73 -6.48 -4.97 -6.95
N ALA A 74 -7.06 -4.08 -7.77
CA ALA A 74 -8.04 -4.47 -8.78
C ALA A 74 -7.35 -5.27 -9.90
N SER A 75 -6.19 -4.77 -10.35
CA SER A 75 -5.31 -5.44 -11.31
C SER A 75 -3.95 -5.65 -10.65
N PRO A 76 -3.64 -6.85 -10.16
CA PRO A 76 -2.41 -7.09 -9.40
C PRO A 76 -1.17 -6.98 -10.31
N PRO A 77 -0.09 -6.33 -9.84
CA PRO A 77 1.17 -6.28 -10.59
C PRO A 77 1.88 -7.63 -10.55
N THR A 78 3.03 -7.73 -11.23
CA THR A 78 3.81 -8.96 -11.22
C THR A 78 4.21 -9.36 -9.78
N PRO A 79 4.45 -10.65 -9.46
CA PRO A 79 4.86 -11.04 -8.11
C PRO A 79 6.13 -10.35 -7.61
N ARG A 80 7.06 -10.01 -8.52
CA ARG A 80 8.27 -9.25 -8.20
C ARG A 80 7.92 -7.83 -7.74
N ASP A 81 7.09 -7.15 -8.49
CA ASP A 81 6.68 -5.77 -8.23
C ASP A 81 5.80 -5.66 -7.00
N LEU A 82 4.90 -6.62 -6.80
CA LEU A 82 4.09 -6.73 -5.59
C LEU A 82 4.95 -6.90 -4.33
N ARG A 83 6.00 -7.73 -4.38
CA ARG A 83 6.95 -7.87 -3.27
C ARG A 83 7.67 -6.55 -2.95
N ALA A 84 8.09 -5.81 -3.97
CA ALA A 84 8.67 -4.48 -3.77
C ALA A 84 7.67 -3.48 -3.17
N PHE A 85 6.42 -3.48 -3.66
CA PHE A 85 5.34 -2.67 -3.10
C PHE A 85 5.06 -3.00 -1.63
N VAL A 86 4.98 -4.29 -1.28
CA VAL A 86 4.76 -4.75 0.11
C VAL A 86 5.89 -4.28 1.02
N CYS A 87 7.14 -4.34 0.55
CA CYS A 87 8.29 -3.82 1.28
C CYS A 87 8.11 -2.32 1.60
N GLY A 88 7.81 -1.53 0.57
CA GLY A 88 7.54 -0.10 0.69
C GLY A 88 6.38 0.22 1.62
N TRP A 89 5.25 -0.46 1.44
CA TRP A 89 4.05 -0.32 2.26
C TRP A 89 4.34 -0.54 3.73
N ARG A 90 5.07 -1.62 4.06
CA ARG A 90 5.38 -1.97 5.45
C ARG A 90 6.38 -0.98 6.07
N LEU A 91 7.42 -0.58 5.34
CA LEU A 91 8.40 0.41 5.81
C LEU A 91 7.82 1.82 5.95
N GLY A 92 6.96 2.23 5.01
CA GLY A 92 6.35 3.56 4.97
C GLY A 92 5.21 3.75 5.96
N GLY A 93 4.58 2.65 6.40
CA GLY A 93 3.53 2.65 7.43
C GLY A 93 4.05 2.60 8.87
N TYR A 94 5.36 2.39 9.06
CA TYR A 94 5.98 2.36 10.38
C TYR A 94 5.87 3.72 11.08
N ARG A 95 5.50 3.69 12.36
CA ARG A 95 5.49 4.83 13.27
C ARG A 95 6.17 4.40 14.57
N PHE A 96 6.85 5.33 15.23
CA PHE A 96 7.41 5.13 16.57
C PHE A 96 6.63 5.97 17.61
N PRO A 97 6.19 5.39 18.74
CA PRO A 97 6.21 3.96 19.04
C PRO A 97 5.34 3.17 18.06
N ALA A 98 5.70 1.89 17.85
CA ALA A 98 4.97 0.98 16.98
C ALA A 98 3.47 1.01 17.32
N SER A 99 2.67 1.36 16.32
CA SER A 99 1.22 1.49 16.44
C SER A 99 0.55 0.89 15.22
N ASP A 100 -0.65 0.34 15.41
CA ASP A 100 -1.45 -0.14 14.29
C ASP A 100 -1.90 1.05 13.45
N SER A 101 -1.62 1.00 12.14
CA SER A 101 -2.06 2.02 11.20
C SER A 101 -3.56 1.91 10.88
N GLY A 102 -4.19 0.80 11.26
CA GLY A 102 -5.55 0.44 10.86
C GLY A 102 -5.65 0.10 9.37
N LYS A 103 -4.51 -0.12 8.68
CA LYS A 103 -4.43 -0.36 7.24
C LYS A 103 -3.92 -1.78 6.97
N ARG A 104 -4.69 -2.54 6.20
CA ARG A 104 -4.34 -3.93 5.84
C ARG A 104 -4.22 -4.07 4.33
N LEU A 105 -3.05 -4.47 3.83
CA LEU A 105 -2.88 -4.81 2.44
C LEU A 105 -3.29 -6.27 2.19
N LEU A 106 -4.23 -6.48 1.27
CA LEU A 106 -4.67 -7.79 0.83
C LEU A 106 -3.73 -8.29 -0.27
N ILE A 107 -3.09 -9.42 -0.02
CA ILE A 107 -2.15 -10.04 -0.95
C ILE A 107 -2.94 -10.96 -1.90
N PRO A 108 -2.83 -10.79 -3.23
CA PRO A 108 -3.41 -11.70 -4.20
C PRO A 108 -3.01 -13.16 -3.95
N PRO A 109 -3.93 -14.12 -4.15
CA PRO A 109 -3.63 -15.53 -3.95
C PRO A 109 -2.50 -16.00 -4.87
N GLY A 110 -1.62 -16.86 -4.35
CA GLY A 110 -0.49 -17.41 -5.10
C GLY A 110 0.78 -16.55 -5.11
N VAL A 111 0.79 -15.39 -4.44
CA VAL A 111 2.00 -14.59 -4.23
C VAL A 111 2.50 -14.72 -2.81
N ASP A 112 3.66 -15.35 -2.64
CA ASP A 112 4.36 -15.39 -1.35
C ASP A 112 5.14 -14.09 -1.11
N VAL A 113 4.88 -13.50 0.06
CA VAL A 113 5.50 -12.27 0.56
C VAL A 113 6.15 -12.47 1.93
N SER A 114 6.15 -13.70 2.47
CA SER A 114 6.65 -14.03 3.81
C SER A 114 8.11 -13.64 4.00
N GLU A 115 8.96 -13.96 3.03
CA GLU A 115 10.39 -13.60 3.03
C GLU A 115 10.60 -12.08 3.09
N VAL A 116 9.81 -11.31 2.34
CA VAL A 116 9.87 -9.84 2.33
C VAL A 116 9.44 -9.29 3.68
N LEU A 117 8.31 -9.76 4.20
CA LEU A 117 7.79 -9.33 5.50
C LEU A 117 8.79 -9.62 6.62
N SER A 118 9.38 -10.82 6.64
CA SER A 118 10.40 -11.18 7.63
C SER A 118 11.61 -10.24 7.62
N ARG A 119 12.12 -9.89 6.45
CA ARG A 119 13.23 -8.92 6.31
C ARG A 119 12.84 -7.52 6.77
N VAL A 120 11.64 -7.08 6.42
CA VAL A 120 11.16 -5.75 6.81
C VAL A 120 10.92 -5.70 8.31
N ASP A 121 10.30 -6.71 8.91
CA ASP A 121 10.05 -6.74 10.35
C ASP A 121 11.37 -6.73 11.15
N ALA A 122 12.43 -7.39 10.67
CA ALA A 122 13.77 -7.26 11.26
C ALA A 122 14.32 -5.82 11.18
N THR A 123 14.07 -5.12 10.07
CA THR A 123 14.44 -3.70 9.91
C THR A 123 13.63 -2.79 10.85
N LEU A 124 12.33 -3.06 11.02
CA LEU A 124 11.48 -2.29 11.94
C LEU A 124 11.89 -2.51 13.39
N ALA A 125 12.20 -3.75 13.79
CA ALA A 125 12.73 -4.06 15.11
C ALA A 125 14.05 -3.32 15.40
N ALA A 126 14.95 -3.22 14.40
CA ALA A 126 16.17 -2.42 14.52
C ALA A 126 15.86 -0.91 14.69
N ARG A 127 14.86 -0.38 13.98
CA ARG A 127 14.42 1.02 14.14
C ARG A 127 13.82 1.28 15.52
N ASP A 128 13.02 0.34 16.04
CA ASP A 128 12.47 0.44 17.39
C ASP A 128 13.60 0.47 18.43
N LEU A 129 14.60 -0.40 18.30
CA LEU A 129 15.76 -0.43 19.20
C LEU A 129 16.53 0.89 19.19
N VAL A 130 16.77 1.45 18.00
CA VAL A 130 17.48 2.73 17.83
C VAL A 130 16.69 3.91 18.38
N ASN A 131 15.37 3.93 18.17
CA ASN A 131 14.51 5.05 18.56
C ASN A 131 14.04 4.99 20.03
N THR A 132 14.21 3.85 20.69
CA THR A 132 13.87 3.71 22.12
C THR A 132 14.81 4.60 22.94
N PRO A 133 14.28 5.58 23.71
CA PRO A 133 15.11 6.45 24.53
C PRO A 133 15.92 5.62 25.53
N SER A 134 17.21 5.90 25.70
CA SER A 134 18.15 5.16 26.57
C SER A 134 17.88 5.24 28.07
N ASN A 135 16.67 5.63 28.49
CA ASN A 135 16.38 5.97 29.87
C ASN A 135 15.88 4.76 30.65
N THR A 136 16.76 3.80 30.90
CA THR A 136 16.66 2.97 32.12
C THR A 136 17.20 3.83 33.27
N LYS A 137 16.35 4.66 33.87
CA LYS A 137 16.65 5.20 35.20
C LYS A 137 16.44 4.07 36.20
N ASN A 138 17.55 3.55 36.72
CA ASN A 138 17.60 2.79 37.97
C ASN A 138 16.98 3.59 39.13
#